data_AF-W1V139-F1
#
_entry.id   AF-W1V139-F1
#
_cell.length_a   1.000
_cell.length_b   1.000
_cell.length_c   1.000
_cell.angle_alpha   90.00
_cell.angle_beta   90.00
_cell.angle_gamma   90.00
#
_symmetry.space_group_name_H-M   'P 1'
#
loop_
_entity.id
_entity.type
_entity.pdbx_description
1 polymer ?
#
loop_
_entity_poly.entity_id
_entity_poly.type
_entity_poly.pdbx_seq_one_letter_code
_entity_poly.pdbx_strand_id
1 'polypeptide(L)'
;IIAPLATLGIYLFGTWHSIFFFPALISIVLAIITFVLLKDTPQSCGLPPIEEYKHEVVHTHTENEEKSTFKEIFYKYILHNKYLWYLAIANIFVYFIRYGVVSWAPTYLTAVKGFTKEGSRWAYFLYEWAGIPGML
;
A
#
# COMPACT_ATOMS: atom_id res chain seq x y z
N ILE A 1 -8.77 2.41 8.88
CA ILE A 1 -9.32 1.04 9.13
C ILE A 1 -9.22 0.61 10.59
N ILE A 2 -8.17 1.01 11.32
CA ILE A 2 -7.87 0.52 12.68
C ILE A 2 -8.95 0.89 13.72
N ALA A 3 -9.58 2.07 13.60
CA ALA A 3 -10.59 2.54 14.57
C ALA A 3 -11.83 1.63 14.66
N PRO A 4 -12.59 1.37 13.57
CA PRO A 4 -13.76 0.49 13.63
C PRO A 4 -13.40 -0.95 13.98
N LEU A 5 -12.25 -1.45 13.50
CA LEU A 5 -11.82 -2.81 13.77
C LEU A 5 -11.47 -3.02 15.25
N ALA A 6 -10.84 -2.03 15.86
CA ALA A 6 -10.50 -2.07 17.27
C ALA A 6 -11.71 -1.77 18.17
N THR A 7 -12.70 -0.96 17.75
CA THR A 7 -13.96 -0.83 18.49
C THR A 7 -14.76 -2.12 18.46
N LEU A 8 -14.80 -2.83 17.33
CA LEU A 8 -15.44 -4.15 17.22
C LEU A 8 -14.72 -5.21 18.06
N GLY A 9 -13.38 -5.22 18.07
CA GLY A 9 -12.60 -6.10 18.93
C GLY A 9 -12.90 -5.89 20.42
N ILE A 10 -12.95 -4.63 20.87
CA ILE A 10 -13.29 -4.31 22.27
C ILE A 10 -14.75 -4.69 22.58
N TYR A 11 -15.67 -4.46 21.65
CA TYR A 11 -17.08 -4.83 21.82
C TYR A 11 -17.28 -6.35 21.98
N LEU A 12 -16.58 -7.16 21.17
CA LEU A 12 -16.71 -8.61 21.19
C LEU A 12 -15.97 -9.29 22.36
N PHE A 13 -14.79 -8.77 22.73
CA PHE A 13 -13.90 -9.43 23.69
C PHE A 13 -13.76 -8.68 25.02
N GLY A 14 -14.38 -7.51 25.17
CA GLY A 14 -14.42 -6.72 26.40
C GLY A 14 -13.06 -6.22 26.93
N THR A 15 -11.97 -6.44 26.19
CA THR A 15 -10.60 -6.21 26.66
C THR A 15 -9.82 -5.34 25.68
N TRP A 16 -8.94 -4.48 26.18
CA TRP A 16 -8.09 -3.63 25.35
C TRP A 16 -7.04 -4.42 24.55
N HIS A 17 -6.64 -5.61 25.03
CA HIS A 17 -5.74 -6.51 24.31
C HIS A 17 -6.29 -6.95 22.94
N SER A 18 -7.63 -6.95 22.78
CA SER A 18 -8.31 -7.25 21.51
C SER A 18 -7.88 -6.36 20.36
N ILE A 19 -7.41 -5.15 20.63
CA ILE A 19 -6.91 -4.21 19.62
C ILE A 19 -5.73 -4.81 18.84
N PHE A 20 -4.95 -5.71 19.46
CA PHE A 20 -3.78 -6.34 18.84
C PHE A 20 -4.10 -7.70 18.21
N PHE A 21 -4.75 -8.60 18.95
CA PHE A 21 -4.95 -9.97 18.46
C PHE A 21 -6.08 -10.07 17.41
N PHE A 22 -7.11 -9.22 17.48
CA PHE A 22 -8.25 -9.31 16.58
C PHE A 22 -7.88 -8.95 15.12
N PRO A 23 -7.16 -7.83 14.84
CA PRO A 23 -6.64 -7.58 13.50
C PRO A 23 -5.66 -8.67 13.04
N ALA A 24 -4.81 -9.19 13.94
CA ALA A 24 -3.85 -10.24 13.60
C ALA A 24 -4.56 -11.54 13.16
N LEU A 25 -5.64 -11.93 13.83
CA LEU A 25 -6.45 -13.08 13.45
C LEU A 25 -7.07 -12.90 12.05
N ILE A 26 -7.60 -11.71 11.75
CA ILE A 26 -8.15 -11.38 10.43
C ILE A 26 -7.07 -11.47 9.35
N SER A 27 -5.86 -10.96 9.63
CA SER A 27 -4.73 -11.07 8.71
C SER A 27 -4.33 -12.52 8.44
N ILE A 28 -4.36 -13.41 9.44
CA ILE A 28 -4.07 -14.84 9.26
C ILE A 28 -5.14 -15.49 8.37
N VAL A 29 -6.42 -15.21 8.62
CA VAL A 29 -7.51 -15.75 7.78
C VAL A 29 -7.36 -15.28 6.34
N LEU A 30 -7.09 -14.00 6.12
CA LEU A 30 -6.83 -13.46 4.78
C LEU A 30 -5.61 -14.11 4.13
N ALA A 31 -4.53 -14.33 4.88
CA ALA A 31 -3.33 -15.00 4.37
C ALA A 31 -3.64 -16.43 3.89
N ILE A 32 -4.41 -17.21 4.66
CA ILE A 32 -4.84 -18.55 4.29
C ILE A 32 -5.71 -18.50 3.03
N ILE A 33 -6.66 -17.57 2.96
CA ILE A 33 -7.52 -17.39 1.77
C ILE A 33 -6.66 -17.06 0.56
N THR A 34 -5.74 -16.10 0.66
CA THR A 34 -4.85 -15.73 -0.45
C THR A 34 -3.95 -16.87 -0.84
N PHE A 35 -3.47 -17.68 0.11
CA PHE A 35 -2.64 -18.84 -0.20
C PHE A 35 -3.39 -19.92 -1.00
N VAL A 36 -4.70 -20.08 -0.75
CA VAL A 36 -5.54 -21.04 -1.46
C VAL A 36 -6.06 -20.49 -2.80
N LEU A 37 -6.41 -19.19 -2.86
CA LEU A 37 -7.01 -18.57 -4.06
C LEU A 37 -5.98 -18.01 -5.05
N LEU A 38 -4.85 -17.47 -4.58
CA LEU A 38 -3.87 -16.82 -5.43
C LEU A 38 -2.97 -17.88 -6.05
N LYS A 39 -3.11 -18.09 -7.36
CA LYS A 39 -2.20 -18.93 -8.14
C LYS A 39 -1.12 -18.05 -8.76
N ASP A 40 0.13 -18.51 -8.70
CA ASP A 40 1.34 -17.71 -9.02
C ASP A 40 1.28 -17.00 -10.38
N THR A 41 1.05 -17.76 -11.46
CA THR A 41 0.94 -17.22 -12.81
C THR A 41 -0.09 -18.00 -13.62
N PRO A 42 -0.71 -17.38 -14.64
CA PRO A 42 -1.58 -18.10 -15.57
C PRO A 42 -0.85 -19.26 -16.25
N GLN A 43 0.47 -19.15 -16.46
CA GLN A 43 1.30 -20.21 -17.04
C GLN A 43 1.39 -21.46 -16.15
N SER A 44 1.41 -21.30 -14.82
CA SER A 44 1.37 -22.43 -13.87
C SER A 44 0.05 -23.20 -13.91
N CYS A 45 -0.99 -22.63 -14.54
CA CYS A 45 -2.28 -23.27 -14.76
C CYS A 45 -2.43 -23.84 -16.19
N GLY A 46 -1.38 -23.84 -17.01
CA GLY A 46 -1.41 -24.32 -18.39
C GLY A 46 -2.13 -23.38 -19.38
N LEU A 47 -2.39 -22.13 -18.99
CA LEU A 47 -2.97 -21.12 -19.88
C LEU A 47 -1.85 -20.39 -20.65
N PRO A 48 -2.09 -20.01 -21.91
CA PRO A 48 -1.13 -19.25 -22.70
C PRO A 48 -0.79 -17.92 -21.98
N PRO A 49 0.43 -17.38 -22.16
CA PRO A 49 0.80 -16.08 -21.64
C PRO A 49 -0.24 -15.03 -22.02
N ILE A 50 -0.52 -14.07 -21.12
CA ILE A 50 -1.51 -13.01 -21.35
C ILE A 50 -1.22 -12.21 -22.64
N GLU A 51 0.05 -12.17 -23.05
CA GLU A 51 0.56 -11.51 -24.25
C GLU A 51 0.00 -12.13 -25.54
N GLU A 52 -0.09 -13.46 -25.62
CA GLU A 52 -0.73 -14.15 -26.75
C GLU A 52 -2.25 -13.96 -26.73
N TYR A 53 -2.87 -13.94 -25.54
CA TYR A 53 -4.32 -13.77 -25.38
C TYR A 53 -4.79 -12.36 -25.80
N LYS A 54 -4.00 -11.32 -25.51
CA LYS A 54 -4.36 -9.93 -25.79
C LYS A 54 -4.06 -9.48 -27.23
N HIS A 55 -3.45 -10.34 -28.06
CA HIS A 55 -2.98 -9.99 -29.41
C HIS A 55 -2.11 -8.73 -29.42
N GLU A 56 -1.46 -8.41 -28.30
CA GLU A 56 -0.48 -7.33 -28.25
C GLU A 56 0.80 -7.90 -28.87
N VAL A 57 1.05 -7.55 -30.13
CA VAL A 57 2.33 -7.78 -30.77
C VAL A 57 3.36 -7.03 -29.95
N VAL A 58 4.02 -7.72 -29.04
CA VAL A 58 5.26 -7.24 -28.48
C VAL A 58 6.18 -7.13 -29.69
N HIS A 59 6.55 -5.92 -30.07
CA HIS A 59 7.76 -5.71 -30.84
C HIS A 59 8.89 -6.17 -29.94
N THR A 60 9.08 -7.49 -29.85
CA THR A 60 10.29 -8.08 -29.36
C THR A 60 11.32 -7.60 -30.37
N HIS A 61 12.00 -6.51 -30.03
CA HIS A 61 13.25 -6.16 -30.67
C HIS A 61 14.18 -7.34 -30.42
N THR A 62 14.11 -8.34 -31.29
CA THR A 62 15.06 -9.42 -31.42
C THR A 62 16.32 -8.85 -32.03
N GLU A 63 16.98 -7.96 -31.29
CA GLU A 63 18.35 -7.55 -31.55
C GLU A 63 19.05 -7.52 -30.20
N ASN A 64 19.69 -8.65 -29.85
CA ASN A 64 20.89 -8.67 -29.00
C ASN A 64 20.93 -7.64 -27.85
N GLU A 65 19.88 -7.54 -27.04
CA GLU A 65 20.04 -6.93 -25.74
C GLU A 65 20.78 -7.96 -24.90
N GLU A 66 22.12 -7.83 -24.90
CA GLU A 66 22.97 -8.26 -23.81
C GLU A 66 22.15 -8.13 -22.53
N LYS A 67 22.00 -9.22 -21.76
CA LYS A 67 21.28 -9.24 -20.48
C LYS A 67 21.95 -8.23 -19.55
N SER A 68 21.64 -6.96 -19.77
CA SER A 68 22.21 -5.86 -19.04
C SER A 68 21.65 -6.04 -17.65
N THR A 69 22.55 -6.29 -16.71
CA THR A 69 22.16 -6.58 -15.34
C THR A 69 21.33 -5.39 -14.86
N PHE A 70 20.25 -5.59 -14.10
CA PHE A 70 19.39 -4.51 -13.57
C PHE A 70 20.18 -3.28 -13.06
N LYS A 71 21.36 -3.55 -12.49
CA LYS A 71 22.36 -2.57 -12.06
C LYS A 71 22.87 -1.64 -13.17
N GLU A 72 23.16 -2.16 -14.36
CA GLU A 72 23.62 -1.38 -15.53
C GLU A 72 22.51 -0.48 -16.07
N ILE A 73 21.29 -1.01 -16.18
CA ILE A 73 20.10 -0.22 -16.56
C ILE A 73 19.88 0.90 -15.55
N PHE A 74 19.91 0.58 -14.27
CA PHE A 74 19.74 1.54 -13.18
C PHE A 74 20.80 2.65 -13.22
N TYR A 75 22.07 2.30 -13.35
CA TYR A 75 23.14 3.29 -13.34
C TYR A 75 23.15 4.18 -14.59
N LYS A 76 22.91 3.59 -15.76
CA LYS A 76 22.95 4.28 -17.06
C LYS A 76 21.71 5.15 -17.29
N TYR A 77 20.52 4.65 -16.96
CA TYR A 77 19.26 5.31 -17.33
C TYR A 77 18.54 5.99 -16.16
N ILE A 78 18.71 5.51 -14.93
CA ILE A 78 17.98 6.06 -13.76
C ILE A 78 18.85 7.08 -13.03
N LEU A 79 20.09 6.72 -12.69
CA LEU A 79 20.92 7.52 -11.79
C LEU A 79 21.36 8.88 -12.35
N HIS A 80 21.56 8.99 -13.66
CA HIS A 80 21.98 10.23 -14.33
C HIS A 80 20.82 11.09 -14.87
N ASN A 81 19.57 10.64 -14.71
CA ASN A 81 18.42 11.35 -15.27
C ASN A 81 17.90 12.42 -14.29
N LYS A 82 18.18 13.69 -14.61
CA LYS A 82 17.74 14.86 -13.82
C LYS A 82 16.22 14.93 -13.59
N TYR A 83 15.41 14.51 -14.57
CA TYR A 83 13.95 14.56 -14.44
C TYR A 83 13.44 13.50 -13.45
N LEU A 84 14.04 12.31 -13.43
CA LEU A 84 13.72 11.29 -12.44
C LEU A 84 14.09 11.74 -11.03
N TRP A 85 15.21 12.45 -10.85
CA TRP A 85 15.56 13.02 -9.55
C TRP A 85 14.60 14.12 -9.09
N TYR A 86 14.15 15.00 -9.99
CA TYR A 86 13.11 15.98 -9.63
C TYR A 86 11.82 15.29 -9.19
N LEU A 87 11.39 14.26 -9.91
CA LEU A 87 10.21 13.47 -9.53
C LEU A 87 10.40 12.78 -8.17
N ALA A 88 11.57 12.19 -7.93
CA ALA A 88 11.89 11.52 -6.67
C ALA A 88 11.88 12.50 -5.49
N ILE A 89 12.49 13.67 -5.63
CA ILE A 89 12.49 14.71 -4.59
C ILE A 89 11.08 15.23 -4.33
N ALA A 90 10.32 15.53 -5.40
CA ALA A 90 8.92 15.93 -5.26
C ALA A 90 8.10 14.88 -4.51
N ASN A 91 8.32 13.60 -4.83
CA ASN A 91 7.66 12.49 -4.19
C ASN A 91 8.02 12.39 -2.69
N ILE A 92 9.29 12.61 -2.31
CA ILE A 92 9.71 12.69 -0.91
C ILE A 92 8.90 13.76 -0.16
N PHE A 93 8.72 14.96 -0.72
CA PHE A 93 7.94 16.02 -0.07
C PHE A 93 6.46 15.67 0.06
N VAL A 94 5.87 15.06 -0.96
CA VAL A 94 4.48 14.59 -0.92
C VAL A 94 4.30 13.58 0.22
N TYR A 95 5.21 12.62 0.35
CA TYR A 95 5.16 11.64 1.44
C TYR A 95 5.48 12.26 2.80
N PHE A 96 6.38 13.23 2.87
CA PHE A 96 6.68 13.96 4.09
C PHE A 96 5.44 14.66 4.63
N ILE A 97 4.72 15.41 3.79
CA ILE A 97 3.47 16.08 4.19
C ILE A 97 2.43 15.04 4.58
N ARG A 98 2.25 13.98 3.78
CA ARG A 98 1.27 12.92 4.07
C ARG A 98 1.51 12.29 5.44
N TYR A 99 2.71 11.75 5.68
CA TYR A 99 3.02 11.09 6.95
C TYR A 99 3.14 12.07 8.10
N GLY A 100 3.59 13.30 7.84
CA GLY A 100 3.62 14.39 8.83
C GLY A 100 2.22 14.70 9.35
N VAL A 101 1.27 14.99 8.46
CA VAL A 101 -0.12 15.27 8.83
C VAL A 101 -0.74 14.06 9.53
N VAL A 102 -0.57 12.86 8.98
CA VAL A 102 -1.14 11.63 9.51
C VAL A 102 -0.62 11.32 10.92
N SER A 103 0.69 11.45 11.16
CA SER A 103 1.28 11.17 12.48
C SER A 103 0.97 12.25 13.52
N TRP A 104 0.89 13.51 13.10
CA TRP A 104 0.73 14.63 14.03
C TRP A 104 -0.73 14.97 14.32
N ALA A 105 -1.66 14.66 13.41
CA ALA A 105 -3.08 14.98 13.56
C ALA A 105 -3.69 14.43 14.87
N PRO A 106 -3.51 13.14 15.25
CA PRO A 106 -4.06 12.63 16.52
C PRO A 106 -3.48 13.34 17.75
N THR A 107 -2.17 13.61 17.75
CA THR A 107 -1.49 14.29 18.84
C THR A 107 -1.95 15.74 18.97
N TYR A 108 -2.09 16.46 17.87
CA TYR A 108 -2.57 17.83 17.85
C TYR A 108 -4.03 17.93 18.32
N LEU A 109 -4.89 17.04 17.82
CA LEU A 109 -6.31 16.99 18.20
C LEU A 109 -6.50 16.68 19.69
N THR A 110 -5.71 15.74 20.24
CA THR A 110 -5.80 15.38 21.66
C THR A 110 -5.17 16.43 22.58
N ALA A 111 -3.99 16.96 22.25
CA ALA A 111 -3.23 17.85 23.14
C ALA A 111 -3.70 19.31 23.12
N VAL A 112 -4.12 19.83 21.96
CA VAL A 112 -4.43 21.26 21.78
C VAL A 112 -5.94 21.50 21.68
N LYS A 113 -6.67 20.60 21.01
CA LYS A 113 -8.12 20.75 20.77
C LYS A 113 -8.99 20.05 21.81
N GLY A 114 -8.39 19.35 22.79
CA GLY A 114 -9.13 18.68 23.87
C GLY A 114 -10.04 17.55 23.40
N PHE A 115 -9.80 16.97 22.21
CA PHE A 115 -10.59 15.85 21.73
C PHE A 115 -10.38 14.62 22.62
N THR A 116 -11.45 13.85 22.83
CA THR A 116 -11.33 12.53 23.44
C THR A 116 -10.47 11.62 22.57
N LYS A 117 -9.76 10.68 23.22
CA LYS A 117 -8.89 9.72 22.53
C LYS A 117 -9.65 8.90 21.46
N GLU A 118 -10.93 8.62 21.69
CA GLU A 118 -11.81 7.94 20.72
C GLU A 118 -12.16 8.81 19.51
N GLY A 119 -12.52 10.09 19.72
CA GLY A 119 -12.83 11.01 18.63
C GLY A 119 -11.65 11.24 17.69
N SER A 120 -10.44 11.29 18.24
CA SER A 120 -9.20 11.40 17.44
C SER A 120 -8.95 10.16 16.57
N ARG A 121 -9.33 8.97 17.07
CA ARG A 121 -9.19 7.71 16.33
C ARG A 121 -10.19 7.61 15.17
N TRP A 122 -11.42 8.09 15.38
CA TRP A 122 -12.42 8.19 14.32
C TRP A 122 -12.09 9.24 13.27
N ALA A 123 -11.58 10.41 13.67
CA ALA A 123 -11.12 11.44 12.73
C ALA A 123 -9.99 10.91 11.82
N TYR A 124 -9.04 10.17 12.39
CA TYR A 124 -7.98 9.51 11.62
C TYR A 124 -8.55 8.48 10.63
N PHE A 125 -9.53 7.66 11.05
CA PHE A 125 -10.19 6.72 10.16
C PHE A 125 -10.87 7.42 8.97
N LEU A 126 -11.61 8.49 9.23
CA LEU A 126 -12.32 9.25 8.20
C LEU A 126 -11.35 9.93 7.22
N TYR A 127 -10.21 10.43 7.71
CA TYR A 127 -9.17 11.01 6.87
C TYR A 127 -8.63 9.98 5.85
N GLU A 128 -8.27 8.79 6.30
CA GLU A 128 -7.79 7.71 5.41
C GLU A 128 -8.89 7.24 4.45
N TRP A 129 -10.15 7.17 4.92
CA TRP A 129 -11.28 6.75 4.09
C TRP A 129 -11.65 7.76 3.01
N ALA A 130 -11.53 9.07 3.31
CA ALA A 130 -11.74 10.14 2.34
C ALA A 130 -10.74 10.10 1.18
N GLY A 131 -9.59 9.44 1.36
CA GLY A 131 -8.62 9.21 0.28
C GLY A 131 -9.12 8.26 -0.81
N ILE A 132 -10.03 7.32 -0.51
CA ILE A 132 -10.55 6.34 -1.48
C ILE A 132 -11.33 7.02 -2.62
N PRO A 133 -12.38 7.83 -2.35
CA PRO A 133 -13.07 8.56 -3.41
C PRO A 133 -12.21 9.66 -4.04
N GLY A 134 -11.17 10.15 -3.35
CA GLY A 134 -10.26 11.16 -3.90
C GLY A 134 -9.22 10.61 -4.89
N MET A 135 -9.02 9.29 -4.94
CA MET A 135 -8.13 8.63 -5.91
C MET A 135 -8.85 8.07 -7.14
N LEU A 136 -10.19 7.99 -7.10
CA LEU A 136 -11.06 7.62 -8.22
C LEU A 136 -11.34 8.83 -9.11
#